data_AF-A0A1Z7Z129-F1
#
_entry.id   AF-A0A1Z7Z129-F1
#
_cell.length_a   1.000
_cell.length_b   1.000
_cell.length_c   1.000
_cell.angle_alpha   90.00
_cell.angle_beta   90.00
_cell.angle_gamma   90.00
#
_symmetry.space_group_name_H-M   'P 1'
#
loop_
_entity.id
_entity.type
_entity.pdbx_description
1 polymer ?
#
loop_
_entity_poly.entity_id
_entity_poly.type
_entity_poly.pdbx_seq_one_letter_code
_entity_poly.pdbx_strand_id
1 'polypeptide(L)'
;MKTYLTKAIAFAIVITTCYNCSVESVNNIDSESNNVIQINEPLEVDDVCVTQDPQAKMTNNSLLNANFEVFNHLGTLITHDYGVLPGAESSVLSFTSGEVTFVVSTSASIKAIEIDMGNCMVYEVMIDENNQLDTDQAIQL
;
A
#
# COMPACT_ATOMS: atom_id res chain seq x y z
N MET A 1 -27.64 15.45 -55.50
CA MET A 1 -26.57 15.54 -56.52
C MET A 1 -25.23 15.33 -55.82
N LYS A 2 -24.44 14.38 -56.33
CA LYS A 2 -23.05 14.01 -56.00
C LYS A 2 -22.76 13.29 -54.67
N THR A 3 -22.59 11.98 -54.85
CA THR A 3 -22.02 10.92 -54.01
C THR A 3 -20.49 10.81 -54.15
N TYR A 4 -19.92 10.01 -53.26
CA TYR A 4 -18.57 9.38 -53.25
C TYR A 4 -17.43 10.32 -52.82
N LEU A 5 -16.51 9.95 -51.92
CA LEU A 5 -15.84 8.67 -51.82
C LEU A 5 -15.21 8.54 -50.42
N THR A 6 -15.58 7.51 -49.67
CA THR A 6 -14.87 7.03 -48.49
C THR A 6 -13.46 6.62 -48.88
N LYS A 7 -12.45 7.36 -48.42
CA LYS A 7 -11.06 6.88 -48.47
C LYS A 7 -10.87 5.87 -47.34
N ALA A 8 -11.03 4.60 -47.70
CA ALA A 8 -10.56 3.47 -46.91
C ALA A 8 -9.04 3.59 -46.74
N ILE A 9 -8.61 4.09 -45.58
CA ILE A 9 -7.22 3.94 -45.14
C ILE A 9 -7.14 2.56 -44.51
N ALA A 10 -6.89 1.57 -45.36
CA ALA A 10 -6.35 0.30 -44.94
C ALA A 10 -4.88 0.53 -44.60
N PHE A 11 -4.53 0.47 -43.31
CA PHE A 11 -3.15 0.18 -42.92
C PHE A 11 -3.15 -0.93 -41.88
N ALA A 12 -2.31 -1.91 -42.19
CA ALA A 12 -2.26 -3.23 -41.62
C ALA A 12 -1.90 -3.20 -40.12
N ILE A 13 -2.68 -3.98 -39.36
CA ILE A 13 -2.24 -4.97 -38.37
C ILE A 13 -0.73 -4.91 -38.06
N VAL A 14 -0.38 -4.35 -36.90
CA VAL A 14 0.88 -4.68 -36.21
C VAL A 14 0.53 -5.64 -35.08
N ILE A 15 0.76 -6.91 -35.39
CA ILE A 15 0.70 -8.05 -34.48
C ILE A 15 2.00 -8.09 -33.68
N THR A 16 1.86 -8.31 -32.37
CA THR A 16 2.82 -8.95 -31.45
C THR A 16 4.02 -8.14 -30.96
N THR A 17 3.99 -7.82 -29.67
CA THR A 17 4.86 -8.49 -28.69
C THR A 17 4.15 -8.56 -27.34
N CYS A 18 3.62 -9.74 -27.01
CA CYS A 18 3.34 -10.11 -25.62
C CYS A 18 4.68 -10.22 -24.90
N TYR A 19 5.00 -9.27 -24.01
CA TYR A 19 6.03 -9.50 -23.01
C TYR A 19 5.49 -10.50 -21.99
N ASN A 20 5.63 -11.79 -22.29
CA ASN A 20 5.67 -12.81 -21.25
C ASN A 20 7.09 -12.75 -20.67
N CYS A 21 7.26 -12.06 -19.54
CA CYS A 21 8.43 -12.30 -18.70
C CYS A 21 8.31 -13.74 -18.18
N SER A 22 8.98 -14.67 -18.86
CA SER A 22 9.34 -15.95 -18.28
C SER A 22 10.37 -15.64 -17.20
N VAL A 23 9.93 -15.63 -15.94
CA VAL A 23 10.88 -15.64 -14.82
C VAL A 23 11.60 -16.97 -14.86
N GLU A 24 12.88 -16.96 -15.19
CA GLU A 24 13.74 -18.12 -14.98
C GLU A 24 13.91 -18.29 -13.47
N SER A 25 13.44 -19.42 -12.93
CA SER A 25 13.83 -19.84 -11.58
C SER A 25 15.31 -20.21 -11.62
N VAL A 26 16.14 -19.48 -10.87
CA VAL A 26 17.51 -19.93 -10.55
C VAL A 26 17.39 -21.23 -9.74
N ASN A 27 17.57 -22.36 -10.42
CA ASN A 27 17.89 -23.63 -9.79
C ASN A 27 19.38 -23.59 -9.42
N ASN A 28 19.71 -23.21 -8.19
CA ASN A 28 20.94 -23.66 -7.57
C ASN A 28 20.60 -24.88 -6.70
N ILE A 29 20.61 -26.05 -7.32
CA ILE A 29 20.69 -27.33 -6.62
C ILE A 29 21.98 -28.01 -7.07
N ASP A 30 23.05 -27.76 -6.33
CA ASP A 30 24.08 -28.76 -6.05
C ASP A 30 23.81 -29.17 -4.58
N SER A 31 23.14 -30.30 -4.30
CA SER A 31 23.72 -31.65 -4.19
C SER A 31 24.99 -31.63 -3.30
N GLU A 32 25.12 -32.21 -2.11
CA GLU A 32 24.41 -33.23 -1.34
C GLU A 32 24.84 -33.07 0.14
N SER A 33 23.95 -33.39 1.10
CA SER A 33 24.31 -34.09 2.34
C SER A 33 23.04 -34.56 3.06
N ASN A 34 22.92 -35.88 3.16
CA ASN A 34 21.82 -36.64 3.72
C ASN A 34 21.39 -36.22 5.14
N ASN A 35 20.09 -36.01 5.32
CA ASN A 35 19.33 -36.65 6.39
C ASN A 35 17.83 -36.65 6.07
N VAL A 36 17.31 -37.83 5.74
CA VAL A 36 15.87 -38.08 5.60
C VAL A 36 15.26 -38.11 6.99
N ILE A 37 14.48 -37.09 7.33
CA ILE A 37 13.41 -37.22 8.32
C ILE A 37 12.12 -36.88 7.58
N GLN A 38 11.31 -37.90 7.29
CA GLN A 38 9.93 -37.71 6.85
C GLN A 38 9.17 -37.09 8.04
N ILE A 39 8.89 -35.79 7.96
CA ILE A 39 7.88 -35.16 8.80
C ILE A 39 6.64 -35.01 7.91
N ASN A 40 5.69 -35.93 8.07
CA ASN A 40 4.32 -35.73 7.60
C ASN A 40 3.63 -34.79 8.60
N GLU A 41 3.99 -33.52 8.58
CA GLU A 41 3.21 -32.46 9.24
C GLU A 41 2.55 -31.64 8.13
N PRO A 42 1.24 -31.33 8.19
CA PRO A 42 0.71 -30.30 7.32
C PRO A 42 1.55 -29.05 7.58
N LEU A 43 2.09 -28.46 6.51
CA LEU A 43 2.61 -27.10 6.56
C LEU A 43 1.46 -26.23 7.07
N GLU A 44 1.49 -25.88 8.35
CA GLU A 44 0.70 -24.78 8.87
C GLU A 44 1.19 -23.57 8.07
N VAL A 45 0.40 -23.20 7.05
CA VAL A 45 0.53 -21.90 6.40
C VAL A 45 0.46 -20.91 7.56
N ASP A 46 1.51 -20.11 7.73
CA ASP A 46 1.62 -19.06 8.74
C ASP A 46 0.32 -18.24 8.77
N ASP A 47 -0.62 -18.63 9.64
CA ASP A 47 -1.96 -18.03 9.79
C ASP A 47 -1.87 -16.67 10.52
N VAL A 48 -0.64 -16.17 10.68
CA VAL A 48 -0.28 -15.05 11.56
C VAL A 48 -0.89 -13.73 11.08
N CYS A 49 -1.27 -13.63 9.81
CA CYS A 49 -1.81 -12.38 9.25
C CYS A 49 -3.13 -12.49 8.45
N VAL A 50 -4.03 -13.39 8.81
CA VAL A 50 -5.39 -13.38 8.22
C VAL A 50 -6.40 -12.55 9.01
N THR A 51 -6.16 -12.30 10.30
CA THR A 51 -7.17 -11.71 11.20
C THR A 51 -6.73 -10.45 11.93
N GLN A 52 -5.54 -9.91 11.68
CA GLN A 52 -5.14 -8.68 12.36
C GLN A 52 -5.80 -7.47 11.70
N ASP A 53 -6.34 -6.60 12.55
CA ASP A 53 -6.85 -5.30 12.13
C ASP A 53 -5.73 -4.52 11.41
N PRO A 54 -6.03 -3.78 10.34
CA PRO A 54 -5.07 -2.90 9.73
C PRO A 54 -4.53 -1.86 10.71
N GLN A 55 -3.30 -1.43 10.42
CA GLN A 55 -2.56 -0.50 11.25
C GLN A 55 -2.08 0.70 10.43
N ALA A 56 -1.86 1.82 11.11
CA ALA A 56 -1.22 2.98 10.51
C ALA A 56 -0.27 3.68 11.47
N LYS A 57 0.77 4.29 10.92
CA LYS A 57 1.77 5.06 11.66
C LYS A 57 2.25 6.24 10.82
N MET A 58 2.48 7.37 11.48
CA MET A 58 3.00 8.58 10.84
C MET A 58 4.39 8.92 11.38
N THR A 59 5.30 9.31 10.48
CA THR A 59 6.57 9.98 10.81
C THR A 59 6.46 11.47 10.51
N ASN A 60 6.69 12.32 11.50
CA ASN A 60 6.64 13.78 11.35
C ASN A 60 8.04 14.37 11.13
N ASN A 61 8.45 14.53 9.88
CA ASN A 61 9.68 15.26 9.52
C ASN A 61 9.41 16.75 9.24
N SER A 62 8.21 17.26 9.52
CA SER A 62 7.91 18.69 9.42
C SER A 62 8.54 19.49 10.57
N LEU A 63 8.55 20.82 10.43
CA LEU A 63 8.99 21.74 11.49
C LEU A 63 7.87 22.10 12.48
N LEU A 64 6.68 21.51 12.34
CA LEU A 64 5.47 21.82 13.10
C LEU A 64 4.92 20.56 13.78
N ASN A 65 4.14 20.75 14.84
CA ASN A 65 3.37 19.64 15.40
C ASN A 65 2.34 19.17 14.38
N ALA A 66 2.21 17.85 14.24
CA ALA A 66 1.26 17.21 13.35
C ALA A 66 0.20 16.44 14.13
N ASN A 67 -1.00 16.42 13.59
CA ASN A 67 -2.10 15.56 14.02
C ASN A 67 -2.31 14.50 12.94
N PHE A 68 -2.53 13.27 13.38
CA PHE A 68 -2.85 12.15 12.53
C PHE A 68 -4.22 11.60 12.91
N GLU A 69 -5.17 11.64 11.99
CA GLU A 69 -6.55 11.23 12.22
C GLU A 69 -6.95 10.19 11.18
N VAL A 70 -7.77 9.23 11.58
CA VAL A 70 -8.33 8.22 10.69
C VAL A 70 -9.85 8.29 10.77
N PHE A 71 -10.49 8.41 9.63
CA PHE A 71 -11.94 8.41 9.48
C PHE A 71 -12.39 7.19 8.70
N ASN A 72 -13.57 6.65 9.00
CA ASN A 72 -14.20 5.64 8.14
C ASN A 72 -14.89 6.29 6.92
N HIS A 73 -15.37 5.48 5.99
CA HIS A 73 -16.17 5.91 4.82
C HIS A 73 -17.41 6.79 5.13
N LEU A 74 -17.88 6.83 6.39
CA LEU A 74 -18.97 7.70 6.82
C LEU A 74 -18.47 9.07 7.33
N GLY A 75 -17.17 9.33 7.28
CA GLY A 75 -16.55 10.53 7.85
C GLY A 75 -16.54 10.55 9.39
N THR A 76 -16.69 9.40 10.04
CA THR A 76 -16.60 9.30 11.51
C THR A 76 -15.15 9.06 11.91
N LEU A 77 -14.63 9.89 12.82
CA LEU A 77 -13.30 9.70 13.41
C LEU A 77 -13.26 8.37 14.18
N ILE A 78 -12.39 7.46 13.79
CA ILE A 78 -12.26 6.12 14.41
C ILE A 78 -11.02 6.02 15.31
N THR A 79 -9.93 6.71 14.98
CA THR A 79 -8.71 6.75 15.80
C THR A 79 -7.84 7.96 15.43
N HIS A 80 -6.91 8.34 16.30
CA HIS A 80 -6.05 9.50 16.11
C HIS A 80 -4.80 9.47 16.98
N ASP A 81 -3.82 10.30 16.62
CA ASP A 81 -2.73 10.75 17.48
C ASP A 81 -2.50 12.26 17.28
N TYR A 82 -2.56 13.03 18.37
CA TYR A 82 -2.51 14.49 18.31
C TYR A 82 -1.18 15.04 18.82
N GLY A 83 -0.70 16.09 18.15
CA GLY A 83 0.46 16.84 18.59
C GLY A 83 1.79 16.08 18.48
N VAL A 84 1.91 15.19 17.50
CA VAL A 84 3.16 14.50 17.17
C VAL A 84 4.23 15.54 16.88
N LEU A 85 5.30 15.54 17.68
CA LEU A 85 6.35 16.55 17.63
C LEU A 85 7.18 16.45 16.34
N PRO A 86 7.82 17.55 15.90
CA PRO A 86 8.85 17.51 14.86
C PRO A 86 9.94 16.47 15.16
N GLY A 87 10.26 15.64 14.17
CA GLY A 87 11.22 14.54 14.25
C GLY A 87 10.74 13.31 15.03
N ALA A 88 9.47 13.26 15.43
CA ALA A 88 8.88 12.14 16.16
C ALA A 88 7.95 11.30 15.28
N GLU A 89 7.59 10.13 15.80
CA GLU A 89 6.61 9.24 15.20
C GLU A 89 5.34 9.21 16.04
N SER A 90 4.20 8.94 15.41
CA SER A 90 2.96 8.65 16.11
C SER A 90 3.01 7.29 16.78
N SER A 91 2.07 7.08 17.71
CA SER A 91 1.64 5.75 18.13
C SER A 91 1.11 4.95 16.93
N VAL A 92 1.20 3.62 17.02
CA VAL A 92 0.55 2.73 16.04
C VAL A 92 -0.96 2.79 16.26
N LEU A 93 -1.70 3.16 15.22
CA LEU A 93 -3.15 3.24 15.23
C LEU A 93 -3.73 1.97 14.59
N SER A 94 -4.65 1.29 15.27
CA SER A 94 -5.36 0.11 14.76
C SER A 94 -6.82 0.47 14.49
N PHE A 95 -7.40 -0.08 13.42
CA PHE A 95 -8.78 0.18 13.03
C PHE A 95 -9.36 -1.00 12.25
N THR A 96 -10.68 -1.06 12.12
CA THR A 96 -11.35 -2.14 11.36
C THR A 96 -11.10 -1.98 9.85
N SER A 97 -11.00 -3.11 9.15
CA SER A 97 -10.83 -3.14 7.69
C SER A 97 -11.92 -2.40 6.92
N GLY A 98 -11.54 -1.79 5.80
CA GLY A 98 -12.41 -1.14 4.83
C GLY A 98 -11.84 0.19 4.33
N GLU A 99 -12.67 0.94 3.61
CA GLU A 99 -12.33 2.27 3.12
C GLU A 99 -12.22 3.27 4.28
N VAL A 100 -11.02 3.83 4.42
CA VAL A 100 -10.67 4.80 5.45
C VAL A 100 -9.99 6.01 4.85
N THR A 101 -10.20 7.18 5.47
CA THR A 101 -9.51 8.42 5.14
C THR A 101 -8.51 8.76 6.23
N PHE A 102 -7.24 8.81 5.85
CA PHE A 102 -6.15 9.29 6.69
C PHE A 102 -6.00 10.79 6.50
N VAL A 103 -6.03 11.55 7.59
CA VAL A 103 -5.82 13.00 7.59
C VAL A 103 -4.59 13.33 8.40
N VAL A 104 -3.62 13.99 7.76
CA VAL A 104 -2.45 14.57 8.41
C VAL A 104 -2.60 16.08 8.36
N SER A 105 -2.59 16.72 9.53
CA SER A 105 -2.71 18.18 9.63
C SER A 105 -1.64 18.80 10.50
N THR A 106 -1.14 19.95 10.07
CA THR A 106 -0.28 20.86 10.83
C THR A 106 -0.97 22.23 10.92
N SER A 107 -0.36 23.20 11.59
CA SER A 107 -0.85 24.58 11.53
C SER A 107 -0.71 25.24 10.15
N ALA A 108 0.03 24.63 9.22
CA ALA A 108 0.30 25.18 7.88
C ALA A 108 -0.43 24.44 6.75
N SER A 109 -0.70 23.14 6.90
CA SER A 109 -1.32 22.33 5.84
C SER A 109 -2.22 21.24 6.39
N ILE A 110 -3.17 20.79 5.55
CA ILE A 110 -4.00 19.62 5.79
C ILE A 110 -3.91 18.76 4.54
N LYS A 111 -3.68 17.47 4.72
CA LYS A 111 -3.62 16.47 3.67
C LYS A 111 -4.52 15.31 4.05
N ALA A 112 -5.27 14.81 3.08
CA ALA A 112 -6.16 13.68 3.24
C ALA A 112 -5.90 12.67 2.12
N ILE A 113 -5.88 11.39 2.46
CA ILE A 113 -5.77 10.29 1.51
C ILE A 113 -6.74 9.18 1.91
N GLU A 114 -7.43 8.65 0.91
CA GLU A 114 -8.39 7.56 1.06
C GLU A 114 -7.77 6.27 0.56
N ILE A 115 -7.85 5.23 1.38
CA ILE A 115 -7.26 3.92 1.09
C ILE A 115 -8.23 2.84 1.57
N ASP A 116 -8.46 1.83 0.75
CA ASP A 116 -9.14 0.59 1.16
C ASP A 116 -8.15 -0.32 1.89
N MET A 117 -8.27 -0.36 3.22
CA MET A 117 -7.35 -1.09 4.09
C MET A 117 -7.95 -2.46 4.46
N GLY A 118 -7.37 -3.52 3.90
CA GLY A 118 -7.69 -4.90 4.27
C GLY A 118 -7.10 -5.30 5.63
N ASN A 119 -7.51 -6.46 6.13
CA ASN A 119 -6.80 -7.11 7.24
C ASN A 119 -5.32 -7.23 6.90
N CYS A 120 -4.46 -7.08 7.91
CA CYS A 120 -3.02 -7.19 7.76
C CYS A 120 -2.38 -6.22 6.78
N MET A 121 -2.98 -5.05 6.61
CA MET A 121 -2.32 -3.94 5.95
C MET A 121 -1.74 -2.98 6.98
N VAL A 122 -0.54 -2.48 6.69
CA VAL A 122 0.09 -1.38 7.42
C VAL A 122 0.22 -0.20 6.49
N TYR A 123 -0.25 0.96 6.94
CA TYR A 123 -0.07 2.22 6.25
C TYR A 123 0.96 3.07 6.98
N GLU A 124 2.10 3.29 6.34
CA GLU A 124 3.15 4.17 6.84
C GLU A 124 3.14 5.47 6.03
N VAL A 125 2.96 6.60 6.71
CA VAL A 125 2.91 7.91 6.08
C VAL A 125 3.99 8.81 6.64
N MET A 126 4.63 9.58 5.77
CA MET A 126 5.65 10.54 6.16
C MET A 126 5.27 11.94 5.68
N ILE A 127 5.36 12.92 6.57
CA ILE A 127 5.25 14.34 6.22
C ILE A 127 6.65 14.98 6.22
N ASP A 128 7.00 15.65 5.13
CA ASP A 128 8.32 16.29 4.93
C ASP A 128 8.43 17.67 5.63
N GLU A 129 9.62 18.27 5.55
CA GLU A 129 9.92 19.60 6.10
C GLU A 129 9.05 20.72 5.52
N ASN A 130 8.48 20.52 4.32
CA ASN A 130 7.61 21.45 3.62
C ASN A 130 6.12 21.18 3.88
N ASN A 131 5.80 20.30 4.83
CA ASN A 131 4.45 19.88 5.17
C ASN A 131 3.69 19.21 3.99
N GLN A 132 4.43 18.51 3.12
CA GLN A 132 3.92 17.64 2.07
C GLN A 132 4.05 16.17 2.47
N LEU A 133 3.22 15.31 1.89
CA LEU A 133 3.37 13.86 2.05
C LEU A 133 4.52 13.38 1.16
N ASP A 134 5.51 12.70 1.76
CA ASP A 134 6.69 12.17 1.07
C ASP A 134 6.51 10.69 0.68
N THR A 135 5.76 9.94 1.48
CA THR A 135 5.42 8.53 1.22
C THR A 135 3.99 8.25 1.67
N ASP A 136 3.26 7.50 0.85
CA ASP A 136 1.83 7.17 1.02
C ASP A 136 1.51 5.73 0.57
N GLN A 137 2.34 4.76 0.98
CA GLN A 137 2.17 3.36 0.56
C GLN A 137 1.55 2.51 1.68
N ALA A 138 0.48 1.80 1.34
CA ALA A 138 -0.04 0.70 2.14
C ALA A 138 0.69 -0.60 1.76
N ILE A 139 1.14 -1.35 2.76
CA ILE A 139 1.90 -2.60 2.61
C ILE A 139 1.06 -3.73 3.21
N GLN A 140 0.90 -4.82 2.48
CA GLN A 140 0.32 -6.05 3.01
C GLN A 140 1.41 -6.86 3.73
N LEU A 141 1.10 -7.29 4.95
CA LEU A 141 1.96 -8.12 5.80
C LEU A 141 1.89 -9.61 5.42
#